data_AF-A0A526TFL1-F1
#
_entry.id   AF-A0A526TFL1-F1
#
_cell.length_a   1.000
_cell.length_b   1.000
_cell.length_c   1.000
_cell.angle_alpha   90.00
_cell.angle_beta   90.00
_cell.angle_gamma   90.00
#
_symmetry.space_group_name_H-M   'P 1'
#
loop_
_entity.id
_entity.type
_entity.pdbx_description
1 polymer ?
#
loop_
_entity_poly.entity_id
_entity_poly.type
_entity_poly.pdbx_seq_one_letter_code
_entity_poly.pdbx_strand_id
1 'polypeptide(L)'
;SDKGLREVANPSELFLGERHAKSPGAAVFAGMEGTRPVLVEIQALVAPSSLGTPRRAVVGWDGARLSMILAVLEAHCGVRFGSHDVYLNVAGGYRISEPAADLAVAAALVSSLTGLA
;
A
#
# COMPACT_ATOMS: atom_id res chain seq x y z
N SER A 1 -23.72 25.53 -16.34
CA SER A 1 -23.80 26.13 -14.99
C SER A 1 -23.20 25.15 -14.00
N ASP A 2 -21.92 25.32 -13.68
CA ASP A 2 -21.28 24.58 -12.59
C ASP A 2 -21.90 25.02 -11.27
N LYS A 3 -22.55 24.09 -10.56
CA LYS A 3 -23.34 24.37 -9.34
C LYS A 3 -22.48 24.70 -8.10
N GLY A 4 -21.24 25.14 -8.29
CA GLY A 4 -20.31 25.45 -7.20
C GLY A 4 -19.93 24.24 -6.36
N LEU A 5 -19.41 24.49 -5.16
CA LEU A 5 -19.06 23.45 -4.20
C LEU A 5 -20.32 22.74 -3.70
N ARG A 6 -20.28 21.40 -3.66
CA ARG A 6 -21.34 20.57 -3.10
C ARG A 6 -20.81 19.81 -1.90
N GLU A 7 -21.63 19.71 -0.86
CA GLU A 7 -21.35 18.88 0.31
C GLU A 7 -21.12 17.42 -0.10
N VAL A 8 -20.18 16.79 0.59
CA VAL A 8 -19.94 15.35 0.54
C VAL A 8 -20.34 14.79 1.90
N ALA A 9 -21.52 14.15 1.96
CA ALA A 9 -22.10 13.66 3.21
C ALA A 9 -21.24 12.56 3.87
N ASN A 10 -20.55 11.74 3.07
CA ASN A 10 -19.62 10.72 3.54
C ASN A 10 -18.32 10.78 2.73
N PRO A 11 -17.31 11.55 3.15
CA PRO A 11 -16.05 11.63 2.42
C PRO A 11 -15.33 10.29 2.38
N SER A 12 -15.48 9.42 3.40
CA SER A 12 -14.89 8.09 3.42
C SER A 12 -15.44 7.19 2.31
N GLU A 13 -16.70 7.32 1.91
CA GLU A 13 -17.27 6.60 0.76
C GLU A 13 -16.61 6.99 -0.56
N LEU A 14 -16.12 8.22 -0.72
CA LEU A 14 -15.40 8.62 -1.92
C LEU A 14 -14.02 7.94 -2.03
N PHE A 15 -13.37 7.69 -0.89
CA PHE A 15 -12.06 7.01 -0.85
C PHE A 15 -12.19 5.48 -0.76
N LEU A 16 -13.27 4.95 -0.17
CA LEU A 16 -13.51 3.52 0.02
C LEU A 16 -14.42 2.91 -1.06
N GLY A 17 -15.26 3.72 -1.71
CA GLY A 17 -16.27 3.29 -2.67
C GLY A 17 -15.71 2.96 -4.06
N GLU A 18 -14.51 3.45 -4.40
CA GLU A 18 -13.79 3.05 -5.62
C GLU A 18 -13.02 1.73 -5.47
N ARG A 19 -13.12 1.05 -4.31
CA ARG A 19 -12.74 -0.36 -4.25
C ARG A 19 -13.69 -1.15 -5.14
N HIS A 20 -13.28 -1.44 -6.38
CA HIS A 20 -13.77 -2.63 -7.07
C HIS A 20 -13.66 -3.77 -6.06
N ALA A 21 -14.80 -4.29 -5.60
CA ALA A 21 -15.03 -4.75 -4.24
C ALA A 21 -14.11 -5.86 -3.67
N LYS A 22 -13.09 -6.33 -4.40
CA LYS A 22 -12.17 -7.42 -4.02
C LYS A 22 -10.84 -7.35 -4.78
N SER A 23 -10.14 -6.21 -4.86
CA SER A 23 -8.78 -6.20 -5.40
C SER A 23 -7.76 -6.44 -4.30
N PRO A 24 -7.03 -7.56 -4.29
CA PRO A 24 -5.94 -7.77 -3.36
C PRO A 24 -4.82 -6.75 -3.61
N GLY A 25 -4.00 -6.53 -2.59
CA GLY A 25 -2.86 -5.63 -2.65
C GLY A 25 -3.16 -4.19 -2.23
N ALA A 26 -4.29 -3.90 -1.60
CA ALA A 26 -4.63 -2.55 -1.16
C ALA A 26 -4.89 -2.50 0.35
N ALA A 27 -4.25 -1.56 1.04
CA ALA A 27 -4.49 -1.28 2.46
C ALA A 27 -4.61 0.23 2.69
N VAL A 28 -5.44 0.65 3.64
CA VAL A 28 -5.56 2.07 4.01
C VAL A 28 -4.68 2.34 5.22
N PHE A 29 -3.86 3.37 5.10
CA PHE A 29 -3.06 3.93 6.17
C PHE A 29 -3.67 5.24 6.65
N ALA A 30 -3.90 5.35 7.96
CA ALA A 30 -4.30 6.59 8.60
C ALA A 30 -3.05 7.26 9.18
N GLY A 31 -2.55 8.29 8.49
CA GLY A 31 -1.33 9.00 8.87
C GLY A 31 -1.59 10.46 9.26
N MET A 32 -0.55 11.10 9.80
CA MET A 32 -0.58 12.51 10.19
C MET A 32 0.33 13.34 9.27
N GLU A 33 -0.23 14.36 8.63
CA GLU A 33 0.52 15.42 7.96
C GLU A 33 0.56 16.64 8.89
N GLY A 34 1.61 16.72 9.70
CA GLY A 34 1.65 17.68 10.83
C GLY A 34 0.57 17.34 11.85
N THR A 35 -0.48 18.16 11.93
CA THR A 35 -1.66 17.92 12.79
C THR A 35 -2.90 17.43 12.02
N ARG A 36 -2.82 17.32 10.69
CA ARG A 36 -3.95 16.93 9.85
C ARG A 36 -3.97 15.40 9.68
N PRO A 37 -5.04 14.70 10.09
CA PRO A 37 -5.21 13.29 9.76
C PRO A 37 -5.52 13.15 8.26
N VAL A 38 -4.85 12.22 7.60
CA VAL A 38 -5.03 11.89 6.19
C VAL A 38 -5.15 10.37 6.04
N LEU A 39 -6.12 9.94 5.23
CA LEU A 39 -6.21 8.54 4.80
C LEU A 39 -5.50 8.40 3.46
N VAL A 40 -4.52 7.50 3.42
CA VAL A 40 -3.71 7.23 2.23
C VAL A 40 -3.79 5.75 1.89
N GLU A 41 -4.02 5.44 0.63
CA GLU A 41 -4.01 4.06 0.16
C GLU A 41 -2.58 3.61 -0.17
N ILE A 42 -2.21 2.47 0.40
CA ILE A 42 -0.99 1.73 0.06
C ILE A 42 -1.37 0.62 -0.90
N GLN A 43 -0.69 0.58 -2.04
CA GLN A 43 -0.92 -0.37 -3.11
C GLN A 43 0.33 -1.23 -3.31
N ALA A 44 0.13 -2.54 -3.39
CA ALA A 44 1.19 -3.52 -3.61
C ALA A 44 0.81 -4.48 -4.73
N LEU A 45 1.77 -4.77 -5.59
CA LEU A 45 1.70 -5.85 -6.58
C LEU A 45 2.88 -6.79 -6.35
N VAL A 46 2.56 -8.03 -6.00
CA VAL A 46 3.52 -9.11 -5.82
C VAL A 46 3.25 -10.16 -6.90
N ALA A 47 4.23 -10.41 -7.76
CA ALA A 47 4.07 -11.30 -8.91
C ALA A 47 5.29 -12.21 -9.06
N PRO A 48 5.14 -13.46 -9.56
CA PRO A 48 6.28 -14.33 -9.82
C PRO A 48 7.30 -13.65 -10.74
N SER A 49 8.58 -13.69 -10.37
CA SER A 49 9.65 -13.09 -11.17
C SER A 49 10.25 -14.11 -12.13
N SER A 50 10.56 -13.66 -13.35
CA SER A 50 11.35 -14.42 -14.33
C SER A 50 12.83 -14.03 -14.32
N LEU A 51 13.23 -13.10 -13.45
CA LEU A 51 14.58 -12.55 -13.37
C LEU A 51 15.45 -13.33 -12.38
N GLY A 52 16.77 -13.34 -12.60
CA GLY A 52 17.71 -13.93 -11.65
C GLY A 52 17.74 -13.21 -10.30
N THR A 53 17.45 -11.90 -10.29
CA THR A 53 17.21 -11.11 -9.09
C THR A 53 15.86 -10.41 -9.24
N PRO A 54 14.86 -10.73 -8.40
CA PRO A 54 13.56 -10.12 -8.49
C PRO A 54 13.61 -8.60 -8.27
N ARG A 55 12.74 -7.89 -8.99
CA ARG A 55 12.62 -6.45 -8.90
C ARG A 55 11.91 -6.06 -7.62
N ARG A 56 12.42 -5.02 -6.96
CA ARG A 56 11.76 -4.35 -5.82
C ARG A 56 11.70 -2.87 -6.14
N ALA A 57 10.51 -2.37 -6.42
CA ALA A 57 10.28 -0.99 -6.85
C ALA A 57 9.28 -0.31 -5.92
N VAL A 58 9.55 0.95 -5.58
CA VAL A 58 8.71 1.75 -4.67
C VAL A 58 8.45 3.13 -5.25
N VAL A 59 7.25 3.65 -5.01
CA VAL A 59 6.85 5.04 -5.29
C VAL A 59 6.20 5.62 -4.05
N GLY A 60 6.68 6.77 -3.57
CA GLY A 60 6.16 7.40 -2.35
C GLY A 60 6.62 6.75 -1.03
N TRP A 61 7.55 5.79 -1.09
CA TRP A 61 8.06 5.03 0.06
C TRP A 61 9.58 4.89 0.01
N ASP A 62 10.18 4.47 1.13
CA ASP A 62 11.61 4.18 1.24
C ASP A 62 11.93 2.71 0.90
N GLY A 63 12.92 2.51 0.01
CA GLY A 63 13.30 1.18 -0.47
C GLY A 63 13.99 0.30 0.57
N ALA A 64 14.78 0.90 1.47
CA ALA A 64 15.43 0.14 2.55
C ALA A 64 14.40 -0.35 3.56
N ARG A 65 13.40 0.48 3.87
CA ARG A 65 12.28 0.14 4.74
C ARG A 65 11.39 -0.95 4.14
N LEU A 66 11.10 -0.91 2.84
CA LEU A 66 10.45 -2.05 2.17
C LEU A 66 11.26 -3.34 2.35
N SER A 67 12.58 -3.29 2.15
CA SER A 67 13.44 -4.46 2.29
C SER A 67 13.40 -5.03 3.71
N MET A 68 13.35 -4.17 4.73
CA MET A 68 13.19 -4.57 6.12
C MET A 68 11.84 -5.26 6.37
N ILE A 69 10.73 -4.69 5.88
CA ILE A 69 9.39 -5.29 6.03
C ILE A 69 9.33 -6.68 5.38
N LEU A 70 9.88 -6.81 4.16
CA LEU A 70 9.94 -8.11 3.47
C LEU A 70 10.73 -9.13 4.28
N ALA A 71 11.88 -8.74 4.85
CA ALA A 71 12.67 -9.62 5.71
C ALA A 71 11.93 -10.04 6.98
N VAL A 72 11.19 -9.13 7.62
CA VAL A 72 10.37 -9.44 8.80
C VAL A 72 9.25 -10.42 8.45
N LEU A 73 8.54 -10.20 7.34
CA LEU A 73 7.48 -11.11 6.89
C LEU A 73 8.03 -12.50 6.53
N GLU A 74 9.20 -12.59 5.90
CA GLU A 74 9.86 -13.85 5.61
C GLU A 74 10.30 -14.59 6.88
N ALA A 75 11.01 -13.90 7.78
CA ALA A 75 11.61 -14.51 8.96
C ALA A 75 10.58 -14.88 10.05
N HIS A 76 9.52 -14.08 10.20
CA HIS A 76 8.59 -14.21 11.33
C HIS A 76 7.17 -14.62 10.92
N CYS A 77 6.76 -14.40 9.66
CA CYS A 77 5.43 -14.75 9.19
C CYS A 77 5.41 -15.91 8.18
N GLY A 78 6.59 -16.41 7.78
CA GLY A 78 6.70 -17.53 6.84
C GLY A 78 6.28 -17.18 5.40
N VAL A 79 6.20 -15.89 5.07
CA VAL A 79 5.72 -15.40 3.77
C VAL A 79 6.90 -15.24 2.82
N ARG A 80 6.96 -16.00 1.72
CA ARG A 80 8.14 -16.04 0.83
C ARG A 80 8.04 -15.06 -0.33
N PHE A 81 8.88 -14.03 -0.35
CA PHE A 81 8.96 -13.03 -1.42
C PHE A 81 10.20 -13.21 -2.32
N GLY A 82 11.18 -14.02 -1.92
CA GLY A 82 12.45 -14.20 -2.64
C GLY A 82 12.37 -14.58 -4.13
N SER A 83 11.25 -15.09 -4.63
CA SER A 83 11.01 -15.40 -6.06
C SER A 83 9.98 -14.47 -6.73
N HIS A 84 9.61 -13.37 -6.08
CA HIS A 84 8.57 -12.47 -6.54
C HIS A 84 9.12 -11.07 -6.79
N ASP A 85 8.69 -10.48 -7.90
CA ASP A 85 8.80 -9.05 -8.08
C ASP A 85 7.81 -8.35 -7.14
N VAL A 86 8.26 -7.27 -6.52
CA VAL A 86 7.47 -6.46 -5.58
C VAL A 86 7.43 -5.03 -6.08
N TYR A 87 6.23 -4.51 -6.28
CA TYR A 87 5.96 -3.11 -6.58
C TYR A 87 5.10 -2.53 -5.47
N LEU A 88 5.51 -1.41 -4.90
CA LEU A 88 4.78 -0.69 -3.87
C LEU A 88 4.53 0.75 -4.33
N ASN A 89 3.31 1.23 -4.17
CA ASN A 89 2.91 2.58 -4.49
C ASN A 89 2.10 3.19 -3.33
N VAL A 90 2.45 4.42 -2.97
CA VAL A 90 1.61 5.26 -2.13
C VAL A 90 0.71 6.09 -3.04
N ALA A 91 -0.59 5.83 -3.01
CA ALA A 91 -1.56 6.50 -3.87
C ALA A 91 -1.63 8.01 -3.57
N GLY A 92 -2.09 8.79 -4.55
CA GLY A 92 -2.26 10.24 -4.40
C GLY A 92 -0.98 11.06 -4.46
N GLY A 93 0.17 10.46 -4.78
CA GLY A 93 1.45 11.17 -4.91
C GLY A 93 2.10 11.55 -3.58
N TYR A 94 1.58 11.04 -2.47
CA TYR A 94 2.15 11.24 -1.14
C TYR A 94 3.51 10.57 -1.01
N ARG A 95 4.36 11.14 -0.17
CA ARG A 95 5.57 10.48 0.34
C ARG A 95 5.40 10.25 1.83
N ILE A 96 5.46 8.99 2.26
CA ILE A 96 5.30 8.64 3.67
C ILE A 96 6.65 8.23 4.24
N SER A 97 7.03 8.88 5.34
CA SER A 97 8.23 8.56 6.11
C SER A 97 7.91 8.03 7.51
N GLU A 98 6.66 8.11 7.97
CA GLU A 98 6.36 7.75 9.37
C GLU A 98 6.29 6.22 9.61
N PRO A 99 6.76 5.74 10.79
CA PRO A 99 6.73 4.34 11.18
C PRO A 99 5.35 3.66 11.13
N ALA A 100 4.26 4.39 11.45
CA ALA A 100 2.94 3.79 11.57
C ALA A 100 2.40 3.17 10.26
N ALA A 101 2.93 3.58 9.10
CA ALA A 101 2.55 3.02 7.81
C ALA A 101 3.12 1.61 7.54
N ASP A 102 4.06 1.11 8.35
CA ASP A 102 4.64 -0.24 8.16
C ASP A 102 3.58 -1.34 8.14
N LEU A 103 2.58 -1.24 9.02
CA LEU A 103 1.51 -2.23 9.10
C LEU A 103 0.63 -2.23 7.83
N ALA A 104 0.31 -1.06 7.29
CA ALA A 104 -0.46 -0.95 6.06
C ALA A 104 0.32 -1.51 4.85
N VAL A 105 1.63 -1.23 4.79
CA VAL A 105 2.51 -1.81 3.76
C VAL A 105 2.58 -3.33 3.88
N ALA A 106 2.78 -3.87 5.07
CA ALA A 106 2.82 -5.31 5.30
C ALA A 106 1.49 -5.97 4.91
N ALA A 107 0.35 -5.37 5.29
CA ALA A 107 -0.97 -5.87 4.94
C ALA A 107 -1.19 -5.88 3.42
N ALA A 108 -0.83 -4.80 2.72
CA ALA A 108 -0.93 -4.73 1.26
C ALA A 108 -0.06 -5.80 0.57
N LEU A 109 1.19 -6.00 1.02
CA LEU A 109 2.09 -7.02 0.46
C LEU A 109 1.54 -8.44 0.62
N VAL A 110 1.07 -8.79 1.81
CA VAL A 110 0.49 -10.12 2.09
C VAL A 110 -0.82 -10.31 1.34
N SER A 111 -1.68 -9.29 1.30
CA SER A 111 -2.91 -9.29 0.53
C SER A 111 -2.63 -9.57 -0.96
N SER A 112 -1.67 -8.86 -1.55
CA SER A 112 -1.27 -9.03 -2.94
C SER A 112 -0.77 -10.44 -3.24
N LEU A 113 0.12 -10.96 -2.39
CA LEU A 113 0.70 -12.30 -2.57
C LEU A 113 -0.33 -13.43 -2.42
N THR A 114 -1.26 -13.30 -1.48
CA THR A 114 -2.26 -14.34 -1.17
C THR A 114 -3.51 -14.26 -2.04
N GLY A 115 -3.70 -13.16 -2.76
CA GLY A 115 -4.92 -12.89 -3.51
C GLY A 115 -6.15 -12.64 -2.62
N LEU A 116 -5.94 -12.32 -1.34
CA LEU A 116 -7.00 -12.03 -0.37
C LEU A 116 -7.17 -10.52 -0.23
N ALA A 117 -8.40 -10.02 -0.40
CA ALA A 117 -8.76 -8.60 -0.23
C ALA A 117 -9.21 -8.29 1.20
#